data_AF-A0A7S1H2G4-F1
#
_entry.id   AF-A0A7S1H2G4-F1
#
_cell.length_a   1.000
_cell.length_b   1.000
_cell.length_c   1.000
_cell.angle_alpha   90.00
_cell.angle_beta   90.00
_cell.angle_gamma   90.00
#
_symmetry.space_group_name_H-M   'P 1'
#
loop_
_entity.id
_entity.type
_entity.pdbx_description
1 polymer ?
#
loop_
_entity_poly.entity_id
_entity_poly.type
_entity_poly.pdbx_seq_one_letter_code
_entity_poly.pdbx_strand_id
1 'polypeptide(L)'
;MVAPELDHLLRGVGVGAEASLQMQAASAVGALRCDKLHLDRKSLVTVWVRVTEAPESGDNAEVATILEKAMKYKDEGNDLYREKCPERALGRYKKASRALRRAQNRKASGATHADASLTATEASVYLNIAACRLNLEEPDLKGVVAACERVLAIDDKSVKARFRRGTALGRMGRTREALDDFVAAAKLDPSNKEAIREANRLKQLAEKESKEQSK
;
A
#
# COMPACT_ATOMS: atom_id res chain seq x y z
N MET A 1 -27.64 -16.08 -22.37
CA MET A 1 -28.26 -16.05 -21.03
C MET A 1 -28.28 -17.46 -20.50
N VAL A 2 -27.59 -17.68 -19.38
CA VAL A 2 -27.66 -18.93 -18.60
C VAL A 2 -29.08 -19.04 -18.03
N ALA A 3 -29.65 -20.24 -17.99
CA ALA A 3 -31.01 -20.43 -17.48
C ALA A 3 -31.10 -20.07 -15.98
N PRO A 4 -32.23 -19.53 -15.49
CA PRO A 4 -32.39 -19.07 -14.11
C PRO A 4 -32.03 -20.13 -13.05
N GLU A 5 -32.23 -21.40 -13.37
CA GLU A 5 -31.95 -22.54 -12.50
C GLU A 5 -30.45 -22.72 -12.23
N LEU A 6 -29.59 -22.34 -13.18
CA LEU A 6 -28.13 -22.40 -13.05
C LEU A 6 -27.55 -21.12 -12.45
N ASP A 7 -28.26 -20.00 -12.53
CA ASP A 7 -27.84 -18.73 -11.95
C ASP A 7 -27.75 -18.79 -10.41
N HIS A 8 -28.71 -19.47 -9.78
CA HIS A 8 -28.67 -19.73 -8.33
C HIS A 8 -27.50 -20.64 -7.92
N LEU A 9 -27.11 -21.60 -8.76
CA LEU A 9 -25.98 -22.48 -8.51
C LEU A 9 -24.64 -21.72 -8.57
N LEU A 10 -24.55 -20.71 -9.43
CA LEU A 10 -23.35 -19.91 -9.63
C LEU A 10 -23.17 -18.81 -8.57
N ARG A 11 -24.25 -18.35 -7.93
CA ARG A 11 -24.23 -17.37 -6.82
C ARG A 11 -23.66 -18.00 -5.55
N GLY A 12 -22.34 -18.17 -5.49
CA GLY A 12 -21.63 -18.67 -4.31
C GLY A 12 -20.46 -19.60 -4.61
N VAL A 13 -20.26 -19.98 -5.87
CA VAL A 13 -19.15 -20.86 -6.28
C VAL A 13 -17.92 -20.02 -6.56
N GLY A 14 -16.93 -20.10 -5.68
CA GLY A 14 -15.63 -19.44 -5.88
C GLY A 14 -14.86 -20.02 -7.07
N VAL A 15 -13.86 -19.28 -7.57
CA VAL A 15 -12.96 -19.76 -8.63
C VAL A 15 -12.27 -21.05 -8.19
N GLY A 16 -12.31 -22.08 -9.03
CA GLY A 16 -11.76 -23.40 -8.74
C GLY A 16 -12.67 -24.31 -7.91
N ALA A 17 -13.80 -23.81 -7.39
CA ALA A 17 -14.79 -24.64 -6.72
C ALA A 17 -15.74 -25.31 -7.74
N GLU A 18 -16.24 -26.47 -7.35
CA GLU A 18 -17.25 -27.21 -8.09
C GLU A 18 -18.58 -27.18 -7.34
N ALA A 19 -19.67 -27.04 -8.09
CA ALA A 19 -21.00 -27.27 -7.57
C ALA A 19 -21.78 -28.18 -8.51
N SER A 20 -22.70 -28.94 -7.93
CA SER A 20 -23.60 -29.80 -8.70
C SER A 20 -25.04 -29.55 -8.33
N LEU A 21 -25.93 -29.71 -9.30
CA LEU A 21 -27.38 -29.63 -9.12
C LEU A 21 -28.04 -30.80 -9.83
N GLN A 22 -28.91 -31.49 -9.10
CA GLN A 22 -29.75 -32.54 -9.65
C GLN A 22 -31.08 -31.95 -10.15
N MET A 23 -31.47 -32.27 -11.38
CA MET A 23 -32.69 -31.75 -12.01
C MET A 23 -33.28 -32.74 -13.00
N GLN A 24 -34.51 -32.51 -13.46
CA GLN A 24 -35.12 -33.33 -14.51
C GLN A 24 -34.45 -33.07 -15.86
N ALA A 25 -34.34 -34.12 -16.69
CA ALA A 25 -33.72 -34.07 -18.01
C ALA A 25 -34.39 -33.02 -18.93
N ALA A 26 -35.72 -32.87 -18.84
CA ALA A 26 -36.44 -31.85 -19.60
C ALA A 26 -35.98 -30.42 -19.26
N SER A 27 -35.72 -30.13 -17.99
CA SER A 27 -35.21 -28.84 -17.51
C SER A 27 -33.74 -28.63 -17.92
N ALA A 28 -32.93 -29.69 -17.85
CA ALA A 28 -31.52 -29.63 -18.24
C ALA A 28 -31.33 -29.38 -19.75
N VAL A 29 -32.13 -30.00 -20.61
CA VAL A 29 -32.10 -29.79 -22.07
C VAL A 29 -32.41 -28.33 -22.40
N GLY A 30 -33.41 -27.74 -21.75
CA GLY A 30 -33.74 -26.32 -21.88
C GLY A 30 -32.62 -25.40 -21.37
N ALA A 31 -32.05 -25.73 -20.22
CA ALA A 31 -30.99 -24.93 -19.59
C ALA A 31 -29.65 -24.96 -20.35
N LEU A 32 -29.29 -26.11 -20.91
CA LEU A 32 -28.04 -26.34 -21.65
C LEU A 32 -28.18 -26.09 -23.16
N ARG A 33 -29.39 -25.86 -23.67
CA ARG A 33 -29.70 -25.74 -25.11
C ARG A 33 -29.12 -26.89 -25.93
N CYS A 34 -29.22 -28.11 -25.40
CA CYS A 34 -28.62 -29.29 -26.01
C CYS A 34 -29.70 -30.22 -26.57
N ASP A 35 -29.99 -30.07 -27.85
CA ASP A 35 -31.01 -30.87 -28.55
C ASP A 35 -30.58 -32.34 -28.79
N LYS A 36 -29.34 -32.68 -28.43
CA LYS A 36 -28.71 -34.00 -28.66
C LYS A 36 -28.80 -34.95 -27.47
N LEU A 37 -29.32 -34.52 -26.32
CA LEU A 37 -29.55 -35.44 -25.21
C LEU A 37 -30.84 -36.24 -25.45
N HIS A 38 -30.69 -37.46 -25.95
CA HIS A 38 -31.78 -38.44 -26.07
C HIS A 38 -32.08 -39.09 -24.71
N LEU A 39 -32.51 -38.28 -23.74
CA LEU A 39 -32.93 -38.76 -22.42
C LEU A 39 -34.45 -38.74 -22.30
N ASP A 40 -35.01 -39.72 -21.59
CA ASP A 40 -36.42 -39.72 -21.24
C ASP A 40 -36.74 -38.49 -20.36
N ARG A 41 -37.87 -37.83 -20.61
CA ARG A 41 -38.24 -36.56 -19.95
C ARG A 41 -38.34 -36.68 -18.42
N LYS A 42 -38.59 -37.87 -17.88
CA LYS A 42 -38.67 -38.13 -16.42
C LYS A 42 -37.32 -38.49 -15.80
N SER A 43 -36.27 -38.62 -16.59
CA SER A 43 -34.93 -38.95 -16.10
C SER A 43 -34.40 -37.83 -15.23
N LEU A 44 -33.68 -38.18 -14.16
CA LEU A 44 -32.92 -37.24 -13.34
C LEU A 44 -31.48 -37.16 -13.86
N VAL A 45 -30.95 -35.95 -13.97
CA VAL A 45 -29.57 -35.67 -14.37
C VAL A 45 -28.88 -34.80 -13.33
N THR A 46 -27.57 -34.96 -13.20
CA THR A 46 -26.73 -34.11 -12.35
C THR A 46 -25.83 -33.26 -13.24
N VAL A 47 -25.94 -31.94 -13.12
CA VAL A 47 -25.10 -30.98 -13.86
C VAL A 47 -24.00 -30.50 -12.93
N TRP A 48 -22.75 -30.60 -13.37
CA TRP A 48 -21.59 -30.06 -12.66
C TRP A 48 -21.15 -28.75 -13.30
N VAL A 49 -20.91 -27.75 -12.47
CA VAL A 49 -20.39 -26.46 -12.90
C VAL A 49 -19.12 -26.15 -12.13
N ARG A 50 -18.06 -25.84 -12.86
CA ARG A 50 -16.77 -25.40 -12.30
C ARG A 50 -16.47 -24.03 -12.85
N VAL A 51 -16.25 -23.06 -11.97
CA VAL A 51 -15.79 -21.73 -12.36
C VAL A 51 -14.28 -21.79 -12.57
N THR A 52 -13.81 -21.76 -13.82
CA THR A 52 -12.38 -21.82 -14.15
C THR A 52 -11.69 -20.47 -14.02
N GLU A 53 -12.41 -19.39 -14.34
CA GLU A 53 -11.95 -18.01 -14.24
C GLU A 53 -13.14 -17.13 -13.84
N ALA A 54 -12.92 -16.16 -12.95
CA ALA A 54 -13.87 -15.09 -12.69
C ALA A 54 -13.18 -13.76 -13.02
N PRO A 55 -13.89 -12.80 -13.66
CA PRO A 55 -13.35 -11.46 -13.80
C PRO A 55 -13.04 -10.91 -12.41
N GLU A 56 -11.89 -10.24 -12.26
CA GLU A 56 -11.57 -9.52 -11.02
C GLU A 56 -12.77 -8.64 -10.64
N SER A 57 -13.10 -8.57 -9.35
CA SER A 57 -14.15 -7.67 -8.88
C SER A 57 -13.91 -6.27 -9.45
N GLY A 58 -14.96 -5.56 -9.87
CA GLY A 58 -14.82 -4.22 -10.46
C GLY A 58 -14.00 -3.27 -9.57
N ASP A 59 -14.07 -3.46 -8.24
CA ASP A 59 -13.28 -2.75 -7.25
C ASP A 59 -11.76 -2.96 -7.41
N ASN A 60 -11.30 -4.17 -7.76
CA ASN A 60 -9.87 -4.47 -7.95
C ASN A 60 -9.31 -3.79 -9.22
N ALA A 61 -10.07 -3.79 -10.31
CA ALA A 61 -9.68 -3.10 -11.54
C ALA A 61 -9.62 -1.57 -11.34
N GLU A 62 -10.56 -1.00 -10.59
CA GLU A 62 -10.55 0.42 -10.22
C GLU A 62 -9.34 0.74 -9.33
N VAL A 63 -9.04 -0.10 -8.33
CA VAL A 63 -7.87 0.04 -7.45
C VAL A 63 -6.56 0.00 -8.24
N ALA A 64 -6.42 -0.92 -9.21
CA ALA A 64 -5.27 -0.99 -10.09
C ALA A 64 -5.09 0.31 -10.90
N THR A 65 -6.18 0.83 -11.47
CA THR A 65 -6.18 2.10 -12.20
C THR A 65 -5.78 3.28 -11.30
N ILE A 66 -6.27 3.32 -10.06
CA ILE A 66 -5.91 4.35 -9.08
C ILE A 66 -4.43 4.25 -8.70
N LEU A 67 -3.92 3.04 -8.52
CA LEU A 67 -2.52 2.79 -8.21
C LEU A 67 -1.60 3.25 -9.35
N GLU A 68 -1.94 2.93 -10.60
CA GLU A 68 -1.19 3.40 -11.78
C GLU A 68 -1.12 4.92 -11.81
N LYS A 69 -2.25 5.60 -11.57
CA LYS A 69 -2.30 7.06 -11.48
C LYS A 69 -1.44 7.61 -10.33
N ALA A 70 -1.40 6.92 -9.18
CA ALA A 70 -0.56 7.30 -8.06
C ALA A 70 0.93 7.17 -8.41
N MET A 71 1.33 6.08 -9.09
CA MET A 71 2.69 5.86 -9.57
C MET A 71 3.12 6.95 -10.54
N LYS A 72 2.25 7.33 -11.50
CA LYS A 72 2.51 8.46 -12.41
C LYS A 72 2.80 9.76 -11.65
N TYR A 73 1.98 10.11 -10.66
CA TYR A 73 2.25 11.31 -9.85
C TYR A 73 3.55 11.20 -9.04
N LYS A 74 3.90 10.01 -8.55
CA LYS A 74 5.18 9.78 -7.86
C LYS A 74 6.34 10.02 -8.82
N ASP A 75 6.27 9.53 -10.06
CA ASP A 75 7.33 9.67 -11.05
C ASP A 75 7.50 11.12 -11.51
N GLU A 76 6.40 11.83 -11.79
CA GLU A 76 6.44 13.28 -12.04
C GLU A 76 7.04 14.05 -10.85
N GLY A 77 6.77 13.61 -9.62
CA GLY A 77 7.39 14.17 -8.42
C GLY A 77 8.88 13.89 -8.33
N ASN A 78 9.34 12.71 -8.74
CA ASN A 78 10.75 12.34 -8.79
C ASN A 78 11.50 13.23 -9.78
N ASP A 79 10.92 13.46 -10.97
CA ASP A 79 11.52 14.30 -12.00
C ASP A 79 11.69 15.75 -11.51
N LEU A 80 10.64 16.33 -10.94
CA LEU A 80 10.69 17.68 -10.34
C LEU A 80 11.68 17.79 -9.18
N TYR A 81 11.83 16.71 -8.40
CA TYR A 81 12.80 16.68 -7.30
C TYR A 81 14.24 16.66 -7.83
N ARG A 82 14.51 15.93 -8.93
CA ARG A 82 15.82 15.97 -9.61
C ARG A 82 16.11 17.34 -10.22
N GLU A 83 15.08 18.06 -10.67
CA GLU A 83 15.14 19.47 -11.10
C GLU A 83 15.32 20.48 -9.94
N LYS A 84 15.49 20.01 -8.69
CA LYS A 84 15.63 20.85 -7.49
C LYS A 84 14.45 21.79 -7.23
N CYS A 85 13.24 21.36 -7.59
CA CYS A 85 11.98 22.08 -7.30
C CYS A 85 11.16 21.34 -6.22
N PRO A 86 11.56 21.36 -4.93
CA PRO A 86 10.93 20.56 -3.88
C PRO A 86 9.46 20.93 -3.62
N GLU A 87 9.04 22.18 -3.83
CA GLU A 87 7.65 22.64 -3.69
C GLU A 87 6.74 21.99 -4.74
N ARG A 88 7.18 22.01 -6.01
CA ARG A 88 6.44 21.41 -7.13
C ARG A 88 6.40 19.89 -6.99
N ALA A 89 7.52 19.27 -6.60
CA ALA A 89 7.61 17.84 -6.32
C ALA A 89 6.66 17.43 -5.19
N LEU A 90 6.64 18.19 -4.08
CA LEU A 90 5.72 17.97 -2.96
C LEU A 90 4.25 18.01 -3.41
N GLY A 91 3.90 18.92 -4.30
CA GLY A 91 2.56 18.99 -4.91
C GLY A 91 2.17 17.70 -5.63
N ARG A 92 3.09 17.08 -6.39
CA ARG A 92 2.87 15.81 -7.08
C ARG A 92 2.77 14.63 -6.11
N TYR A 93 3.67 14.53 -5.14
CA TYR A 93 3.58 13.47 -4.12
C TYR A 93 2.30 13.55 -3.28
N LYS A 94 1.81 14.76 -2.96
CA LYS A 94 0.50 14.95 -2.30
C LYS A 94 -0.68 14.53 -3.18
N LYS A 95 -0.56 14.58 -4.51
CA LYS A 95 -1.57 14.00 -5.43
C LYS A 95 -1.49 12.46 -5.40
N ALA A 96 -0.28 11.90 -5.42
CA ALA A 96 -0.06 10.46 -5.28
C ALA A 96 -0.66 9.91 -3.96
N SER A 97 -0.36 10.53 -2.81
CA SER A 97 -0.88 10.07 -1.52
C SER A 97 -2.41 10.13 -1.41
N ARG A 98 -3.04 11.13 -2.01
CA ARG A 98 -4.52 11.21 -2.09
C ARG A 98 -5.11 10.11 -2.95
N ALA A 99 -4.45 9.75 -4.06
CA ALA A 99 -4.88 8.62 -4.89
C ALA A 99 -4.74 7.30 -4.12
N LEU A 100 -3.61 7.06 -3.44
CA LEU A 100 -3.39 5.86 -2.63
C LEU A 100 -4.41 5.71 -1.51
N ARG A 101 -4.74 6.80 -0.80
CA ARG A 101 -5.81 6.78 0.21
C ARG A 101 -7.17 6.36 -0.38
N ARG A 102 -7.50 6.80 -1.60
CA ARG A 102 -8.73 6.39 -2.28
C ARG A 102 -8.71 4.90 -2.60
N ALA A 103 -7.59 4.37 -3.10
CA ALA A 103 -7.42 2.95 -3.34
C ALA A 103 -7.58 2.12 -2.06
N GLN A 104 -7.00 2.57 -0.94
CA GLN A 104 -7.14 1.90 0.36
C GLN A 104 -8.59 1.87 0.87
N ASN A 105 -9.30 2.99 0.79
CA ASN A 105 -10.69 3.07 1.23
C ASN A 105 -11.61 2.18 0.40
N ARG A 106 -11.35 2.03 -0.89
CA ARG A 106 -12.08 1.12 -1.78
C ARG A 106 -11.80 -0.34 -1.42
N LYS A 107 -10.58 -0.67 -1.02
CA LYS A 107 -10.15 -2.04 -0.74
C LYS A 107 -10.62 -2.60 0.61
N ALA A 108 -11.01 -1.76 1.55
CA ALA A 108 -11.57 -2.20 2.84
C ALA A 108 -12.81 -3.12 2.70
N SER A 109 -13.33 -3.32 1.48
CA SER A 109 -14.39 -4.26 1.11
C SER A 109 -13.93 -5.67 0.67
N GLY A 110 -12.64 -6.00 0.46
CA GLY A 110 -12.24 -7.40 0.17
C GLY A 110 -10.83 -7.68 -0.42
N ALA A 111 -9.99 -8.38 0.37
CA ALA A 111 -8.85 -9.26 -0.01
C ALA A 111 -7.56 -8.69 -0.68
N THR A 112 -6.51 -9.53 -0.77
CA THR A 112 -5.24 -9.40 -0.03
C THR A 112 -3.94 -9.25 -0.85
N HIS A 113 -3.94 -9.25 -2.19
CA HIS A 113 -2.69 -9.22 -2.98
C HIS A 113 -2.26 -7.83 -3.53
N ALA A 114 -3.20 -6.94 -3.82
CA ALA A 114 -2.89 -5.54 -4.18
C ALA A 114 -2.25 -4.74 -3.02
N ASP A 115 -2.21 -5.31 -1.81
CA ASP A 115 -1.70 -4.62 -0.61
C ASP A 115 -0.23 -4.30 -0.72
N ALA A 116 0.60 -5.27 -1.09
CA ALA A 116 2.05 -5.08 -1.03
C ALA A 116 2.52 -3.97 -1.99
N SER A 117 1.93 -3.89 -3.19
CA SER A 117 2.28 -2.83 -4.15
C SER A 117 1.74 -1.46 -3.70
N LEU A 118 0.53 -1.40 -3.14
CA LEU A 118 -0.05 -0.18 -2.57
C LEU A 118 0.77 0.33 -1.39
N THR A 119 1.10 -0.54 -0.42
CA THR A 119 1.86 -0.18 0.77
C THR A 119 3.30 0.18 0.43
N ALA A 120 3.95 -0.54 -0.49
CA ALA A 120 5.29 -0.18 -0.98
C ALA A 120 5.29 1.18 -1.69
N THR A 121 4.29 1.44 -2.54
CA THR A 121 4.14 2.74 -3.22
C THR A 121 3.86 3.84 -2.20
N GLU A 122 3.03 3.58 -1.18
CA GLU A 122 2.76 4.52 -0.10
C GLU A 122 4.03 4.87 0.69
N ALA A 123 4.79 3.87 1.14
CA ALA A 123 6.04 4.09 1.85
C ALA A 123 7.01 4.93 1.00
N SER A 124 7.15 4.62 -0.29
CA SER A 124 7.99 5.39 -1.22
C SER A 124 7.53 6.85 -1.36
N VAL A 125 6.22 7.08 -1.53
CA VAL A 125 5.65 8.43 -1.65
C VAL A 125 5.86 9.23 -0.37
N TYR A 126 5.61 8.65 0.81
CA TYR A 126 5.79 9.37 2.08
C TYR A 126 7.27 9.62 2.42
N LEU A 127 8.19 8.72 2.04
CA LEU A 127 9.62 9.01 2.09
C LEU A 127 9.94 10.26 1.26
N ASN A 128 9.45 10.32 0.02
CA ASN A 128 9.72 11.46 -0.86
C ASN A 128 9.07 12.76 -0.36
N ILE A 129 7.87 12.70 0.22
CA ILE A 129 7.24 13.85 0.91
C ILE A 129 8.14 14.36 2.04
N ALA A 130 8.69 13.46 2.88
CA ALA A 130 9.59 13.82 3.96
C ALA A 130 10.88 14.49 3.43
N ALA A 131 11.45 13.97 2.33
CA ALA A 131 12.60 14.60 1.67
C ALA A 131 12.28 16.00 1.15
N CYS A 132 11.17 16.17 0.42
CA CYS A 132 10.76 17.48 -0.08
C CYS A 132 10.61 18.48 1.06
N ARG A 133 9.91 18.11 2.13
CA ARG A 133 9.67 18.97 3.29
C ARG A 133 10.94 19.39 4.02
N LEU A 134 11.97 18.53 4.07
CA LEU A 134 13.27 18.88 4.64
C LEU A 134 14.06 19.88 3.79
N ASN A 135 13.79 19.91 2.47
CA ASN A 135 14.53 20.67 1.47
C ASN A 135 13.78 21.91 0.96
N LEU A 136 12.64 22.26 1.57
CA LEU A 136 11.99 23.55 1.34
C LEU A 136 12.88 24.69 1.87
N GLU A 137 12.70 25.89 1.35
CA GLU A 137 13.32 27.11 1.89
C GLU A 137 13.03 27.27 3.39
N GLU A 138 11.78 27.03 3.77
CA GLU A 138 11.34 26.88 5.16
C GLU A 138 10.92 25.43 5.43
N PRO A 139 11.76 24.61 6.10
CA PRO A 139 11.47 23.21 6.33
C PRO A 139 10.24 22.97 7.24
N ASP A 140 9.28 22.19 6.75
CA ASP A 140 8.11 21.73 7.52
C ASP A 140 8.49 20.54 8.43
N LEU A 141 9.21 20.81 9.53
CA LEU A 141 9.76 19.76 10.41
C LEU A 141 8.69 18.84 11.00
N LYS A 142 7.54 19.41 11.41
CA LYS A 142 6.40 18.62 11.91
C LYS A 142 5.84 17.70 10.83
N GLY A 143 5.71 18.21 9.61
CA GLY A 143 5.29 17.40 8.46
C GLY A 143 6.29 16.32 8.06
N VAL A 144 7.60 16.54 8.28
CA VAL A 144 8.63 15.50 8.08
C VAL A 144 8.40 14.35 9.05
N VAL A 145 8.25 14.66 10.35
CA VAL A 145 8.01 13.66 11.39
C VAL A 145 6.77 12.83 11.06
N ALA A 146 5.64 13.48 10.78
CA ALA A 146 4.39 12.78 10.45
C ALA A 146 4.50 11.90 9.19
N ALA A 147 5.25 12.36 8.18
CA ALA A 147 5.47 11.56 6.97
C ALA A 147 6.36 10.34 7.26
N CYS A 148 7.42 10.50 8.04
CA CYS A 148 8.30 9.41 8.44
C CYS A 148 7.61 8.40 9.36
N GLU A 149 6.76 8.84 10.29
CA GLU A 149 5.94 7.94 11.12
C GLU A 149 5.04 7.05 10.26
N ARG A 150 4.44 7.60 9.21
CA ARG A 150 3.63 6.80 8.27
C ARG A 150 4.46 5.76 7.53
N VAL A 151 5.70 6.08 7.15
CA VAL A 151 6.62 5.09 6.56
C VAL A 151 7.00 4.02 7.58
N LEU A 152 7.34 4.41 8.81
CA LEU A 152 7.76 3.47 9.86
C LEU A 152 6.62 2.55 10.35
N ALA A 153 5.36 2.95 10.15
CA ALA A 153 4.22 2.08 10.36
C ALA A 153 4.08 0.98 9.28
N ILE A 154 4.65 1.19 8.09
CA ILE A 154 4.64 0.24 6.96
C ILE A 154 5.93 -0.59 6.94
N ASP A 155 7.06 0.09 7.05
CA ASP A 155 8.41 -0.47 7.09
C ASP A 155 9.14 0.09 8.31
N ASP A 156 9.04 -0.65 9.41
CA ASP A 156 9.69 -0.33 10.67
C ASP A 156 11.21 -0.43 10.61
N LYS A 157 11.83 -0.85 9.50
CA LYS A 157 13.29 -0.94 9.29
C LYS A 157 13.80 0.08 8.28
N SER A 158 12.97 1.04 7.89
CA SER A 158 13.37 2.09 6.95
C SER A 158 14.46 3.01 7.53
N VAL A 159 15.71 2.79 7.11
CA VAL A 159 16.87 3.62 7.48
C VAL A 159 16.64 5.08 7.06
N LYS A 160 16.11 5.29 5.85
CA LYS A 160 15.82 6.64 5.32
C LYS A 160 14.77 7.37 6.15
N ALA A 161 13.72 6.68 6.61
CA ALA A 161 12.68 7.30 7.42
C ALA A 161 13.22 7.70 8.79
N ARG A 162 13.95 6.80 9.48
CA ARG A 162 14.59 7.10 10.76
C ARG A 162 15.56 8.26 10.66
N PHE A 163 16.45 8.23 9.65
CA PHE A 163 17.42 9.29 9.47
C PHE A 163 16.74 10.66 9.27
N ARG A 164 15.74 10.74 8.39
CA ARG A 164 15.01 12.00 8.12
C ARG A 164 14.19 12.48 9.32
N ARG A 165 13.55 11.57 10.06
CA ARG A 165 12.82 11.90 11.29
C ARG A 165 13.77 12.40 12.37
N GLY A 166 14.90 11.72 12.57
CA GLY A 166 15.97 12.15 13.48
C GLY A 166 16.51 13.54 13.14
N THR A 167 16.75 13.84 11.85
CA THR A 167 17.14 15.19 11.40
C THR A 167 16.09 16.23 11.76
N ALA A 168 14.80 15.96 11.52
CA ALA A 168 13.73 16.89 11.85
C ALA A 168 13.60 17.11 13.36
N LEU A 169 13.62 16.04 14.15
CA LEU A 169 13.56 16.09 15.61
C LEU A 169 14.74 16.87 16.20
N GLY A 170 15.95 16.65 15.68
CA GLY A 170 17.14 17.39 16.10
C GLY A 170 17.03 18.89 15.83
N ARG A 171 16.53 19.27 14.64
CA ARG A 171 16.25 20.68 14.30
C ARG A 171 15.13 21.29 15.16
N MET A 172 14.23 20.48 15.71
CA MET A 172 13.19 20.90 16.66
C MET A 172 13.68 20.94 18.12
N GLY A 173 14.94 20.61 18.40
CA GLY A 173 15.48 20.53 19.77
C GLY A 173 15.03 19.28 20.55
N ARG A 174 14.38 18.31 19.90
CA ARG A 174 13.98 17.02 20.51
C ARG A 174 15.16 16.05 20.50
N THR A 175 16.24 16.42 21.20
CA THR A 175 17.56 15.77 21.16
C THR A 175 17.52 14.27 21.45
N ARG A 176 16.78 13.86 22.49
CA ARG A 176 16.69 12.45 22.90
C ARG A 176 16.04 11.57 21.83
N GLU A 177 14.92 12.01 21.29
CA GLU A 177 14.19 11.27 20.26
C GLU A 177 14.95 11.23 18.93
N ALA A 178 15.63 12.33 18.59
CA ALA A 178 16.52 12.37 17.43
C ALA A 178 17.68 11.37 17.58
N LEU A 179 18.27 11.29 18.78
CA LEU A 179 19.33 10.34 19.08
C LEU A 179 18.85 8.89 18.91
N ASP A 180 17.66 8.56 19.42
CA ASP A 180 17.09 7.21 19.27
C ASP A 180 16.94 6.83 17.79
N ASP A 181 16.47 7.75 16.95
CA ASP A 181 16.34 7.55 15.51
C ASP A 181 17.70 7.35 14.82
N PHE A 182 18.70 8.18 15.12
CA PHE A 182 20.03 8.04 14.51
C PHE A 182 20.75 6.76 14.96
N VAL A 183 20.62 6.38 16.24
CA VAL A 183 21.17 5.12 16.75
C VAL A 183 20.50 3.93 16.06
N ALA A 184 19.18 3.94 15.92
CA ALA A 184 18.48 2.87 15.23
C ALA A 184 18.81 2.82 13.73
N ALA A 185 18.95 3.98 13.06
CA ALA A 185 19.41 4.04 11.67
C ALA A 185 20.84 3.49 11.51
N ALA A 186 21.77 3.84 12.41
CA ALA A 186 23.15 3.37 12.39
C ALA A 186 23.27 1.86 12.69
N LYS A 187 22.39 1.30 13.53
CA LYS A 187 22.32 -0.14 13.79
C LYS A 187 21.84 -0.92 12.56
N LEU A 188 20.86 -0.38 11.83
CA LEU A 188 20.30 -1.00 10.65
C LEU A 188 21.22 -0.90 9.43
N ASP A 189 21.94 0.20 9.30
CA ASP A 189 22.96 0.42 8.28
C ASP A 189 24.26 0.95 8.90
N PRO A 190 25.17 0.05 9.31
CA PRO A 190 26.48 0.42 9.85
C PRO A 190 27.39 1.16 8.86
N SER A 191 27.05 1.16 7.56
CA SER A 191 27.81 1.91 6.53
C SER A 191 27.39 3.37 6.44
N ASN A 192 26.24 3.74 7.03
CA ASN A 192 25.74 5.10 7.07
C ASN A 192 26.53 5.98 8.05
N LYS A 193 27.66 6.50 7.56
CA LYS A 193 28.56 7.39 8.32
C LYS A 193 27.87 8.66 8.82
N GLU A 194 26.84 9.13 8.14
CA GLU A 194 26.11 10.34 8.54
C GLU A 194 25.25 10.06 9.79
N ALA A 195 24.49 8.96 9.80
CA ALA A 195 23.72 8.53 10.96
C ALA A 195 24.62 8.31 12.19
N ILE A 196 25.78 7.67 12.01
CA ILE A 196 26.75 7.45 13.09
C ILE A 196 27.28 8.77 13.64
N ARG A 197 27.65 9.72 12.76
CA ARG A 197 28.14 11.04 13.17
C ARG A 197 27.09 11.82 13.97
N GLU A 198 25.86 11.88 13.49
CA GLU A 198 24.78 12.57 14.20
C GLU A 198 24.44 11.91 15.54
N ALA A 199 24.41 10.58 15.61
CA ALA A 199 24.22 9.87 16.88
C ALA A 199 25.32 10.22 17.90
N ASN A 200 26.58 10.24 17.49
CA ASN A 200 27.70 10.58 18.39
C ASN A 200 27.65 12.04 18.83
N ARG A 201 27.32 12.96 17.92
CA ARG A 201 27.14 14.38 18.24
C ARG A 201 26.04 14.58 19.30
N LEU A 202 24.88 13.95 19.12
CA LEU A 202 23.75 14.12 20.04
C LEU A 202 24.01 13.44 21.41
N LYS A 203 24.75 12.32 21.45
CA LYS A 203 25.19 11.72 22.73
C LYS A 203 26.04 12.69 23.54
N GLN A 204 27.05 13.30 22.90
CA GLN A 204 27.90 14.28 23.58
C GLN A 204 27.12 15.49 24.08
N LEU A 205 26.12 15.94 23.32
CA LEU A 205 25.25 17.03 23.73
C LEU A 205 24.42 16.65 24.96
N ALA A 206 23.76 15.48 24.95
CA ALA A 206 22.95 15.00 26.06
C ALA A 206 23.78 14.78 27.35
N GLU A 207 25.02 14.29 27.22
CA GLU A 207 25.93 14.15 28.35
C GLU A 207 26.36 15.49 28.97
N LYS A 208 26.54 16.53 28.15
CA LYS A 208 26.83 17.88 28.64
C LYS A 208 25.64 18.48 29.37
N GLU A 209 24.45 18.38 28.78
CA GLU A 209 23.19 18.86 29.39
C GLU A 209 22.93 18.17 30.75
N SER A 210 23.15 16.86 30.85
CA SER A 210 23.00 16.12 32.12
C SER A 210 24.00 16.56 33.19
N LYS A 211 25.24 16.87 32.81
CA LYS A 211 26.27 17.37 33.74
C LYS A 211 26.02 18.80 34.20
N GLU A 212 25.44 19.63 33.35
CA GLU A 212 25.06 21.01 33.67
C GLU A 212 23.83 21.06 34.59
N GLN A 213 22.87 20.15 34.43
CA GLN A 213 21.71 20.03 35.31
C GLN A 213 22.03 19.41 36.68
N SER A 214 23.19 18.77 36.83
CA SER A 214 23.64 18.13 38.07
C SER A 214 24.60 19.00 38.90
N LYS A 215 24.84 20.25 38.48
CA LYS A 215 25.65 21.26 39.18
C LYS A 215 24.75 22.34 39.76
#